data_AF-A0A931VVT4-F1
#
_entry.id   AF-A0A931VVT4-F1
#
_cell.length_a   1.000
_cell.length_b   1.000
_cell.length_c   1.000
_cell.angle_alpha   90.00
_cell.angle_beta   90.00
_cell.angle_gamma   90.00
#
_symmetry.space_group_name_H-M   'P 1'
#
loop_
_entity.id
_entity.type
_entity.pdbx_description
1 polymer ?
#
loop_
_entity_poly.entity_id
_entity_poly.type
_entity_poly.pdbx_seq_one_letter_code
_entity_poly.pdbx_strand_id
1 'polypeptide(L)' 'MAKQQSFSDKAKKKHQQSGVNVKFIKTVKSASGSYKFQEKFVKLDDVSKVTTLK' A
#
# COMPACT_ATOMS: atom_id res chain seq x y z
N MET A 1 -0.03 23.04 -28.80
CA MET A 1 -0.65 21.85 -29.41
C MET A 1 -0.12 20.60 -28.72
N ALA A 2 -0.88 20.01 -27.79
CA ALA A 2 -0.47 18.77 -27.15
C ALA A 2 -0.51 17.65 -28.19
N LYS A 3 0.63 17.00 -28.46
CA LYS A 3 0.69 15.86 -29.39
C LYS A 3 -0.32 14.80 -28.94
N GLN A 4 -1.22 14.40 -29.83
CA GLN A 4 -2.27 13.42 -29.53
C GLN A 4 -1.60 12.07 -29.23
N GLN A 5 -1.54 11.71 -27.95
CA GLN A 5 -0.96 10.46 -27.49
C GLN A 5 -1.98 9.33 -27.61
N SER A 6 -1.61 8.24 -28.26
CA SER A 6 -2.48 7.07 -28.42
C SER A 6 -2.68 6.34 -27.08
N PHE A 7 -3.76 5.57 -26.96
CA PHE A 7 -4.04 4.77 -25.76
C PHE A 7 -2.93 3.75 -25.46
N SER A 8 -2.37 3.14 -26.51
CA SER A 8 -1.26 2.20 -26.40
C SER A 8 0.00 2.87 -25.85
N ASP A 9 0.30 4.11 -26.24
CA ASP A 9 1.42 4.88 -25.70
C ASP A 9 1.24 5.26 -24.22
N LYS A 10 -0.01 5.47 -23.78
CA LYS A 10 -0.32 5.74 -22.36
C LYS A 10 -0.23 4.46 -21.52
N ALA A 11 -0.68 3.33 -22.06
CA ALA A 11 -0.64 2.04 -21.38
C ALA A 11 0.80 1.56 -21.14
N LYS A 12 1.70 1.71 -22.12
CA LYS A 12 3.12 1.32 -21.99
C LYS A 12 3.89 2.13 -20.95
N LYS A 13 3.53 3.41 -20.75
CA LYS A 13 4.16 4.29 -19.75
C LYS A 13 3.69 4.00 -18.32
N LYS A 14 2.52 3.36 -18.18
CA LYS A 14 1.96 2.96 -16.89
C LYS A 14 2.52 1.59 -16.54
N HIS A 15 3.82 1.53 -16.23
CA HIS A 15 4.40 0.36 -15.57
C HIS A 15 3.46 -0.01 -14.41
N GLN A 16 2.90 -1.21 -14.43
CA GLN A 16 2.10 -1.72 -13.33
C GLN A 16 2.97 -1.59 -12.08
N GLN A 17 2.61 -0.68 -11.19
CA GLN A 17 3.29 -0.53 -9.93
C GLN A 17 3.09 -1.86 -9.21
N SER A 18 4.09 -2.74 -9.22
CA SER A 18 4.02 -4.10 -8.66
C SER A 18 4.13 -4.04 -7.13
N GLY A 19 3.31 -3.19 -6.51
CA GLY A 19 3.28 -3.02 -5.08
C GLY A 19 1.90 -3.38 -4.56
N VAL A 20 1.86 -4.21 -3.53
CA VAL A 20 0.65 -4.56 -2.80
C VAL A 20 0.44 -3.55 -1.68
N ASN A 21 -0.71 -2.90 -1.67
CA ASN A 21 -1.13 -2.06 -0.55
C ASN A 21 -1.82 -2.94 0.49
N VAL A 22 -1.26 -2.98 1.70
CA VAL A 22 -1.79 -3.78 2.82
C VAL A 22 -2.21 -2.84 3.95
N LYS A 23 -3.37 -3.10 4.55
CA LYS A 23 -3.81 -2.45 5.77
C LYS A 23 -3.22 -3.20 6.98
N PHE A 24 -2.31 -2.57 7.69
CA PHE A 24 -1.72 -3.12 8.91
C PHE A 24 -2.46 -2.58 10.13
N ILE A 25 -2.97 -3.50 10.97
CA ILE A 25 -3.72 -3.18 12.17
C ILE A 25 -2.94 -3.70 13.37
N LYS A 26 -2.55 -2.81 14.27
CA LYS A 26 -1.81 -3.13 15.49
C LYS A 26 -2.64 -2.83 16.72
N THR A 27 -2.79 -3.83 17.58
CA THR A 27 -3.44 -3.67 18.87
C THR A 27 -2.48 -3.00 19.87
N VAL A 28 -2.99 -2.01 20.59
CA VAL A 28 -2.28 -1.29 21.65
C VAL A 28 -3.12 -1.39 22.92
N LYS A 29 -2.54 -1.97 23.97
CA LYS A 29 -3.15 -2.01 25.30
C LYS A 29 -2.99 -0.64 25.94
N SER A 30 -4.10 0.01 26.28
CA SER A 30 -4.06 1.28 26.99
C SER A 30 -3.80 1.06 28.49
N ALA A 31 -3.33 2.11 29.17
CA ALA A 31 -3.11 2.07 30.60
C ALA A 31 -4.38 1.74 31.41
N SER A 32 -5.56 2.06 30.88
CA SER A 32 -6.86 1.72 31.50
C SER A 32 -7.33 0.30 31.18
N GLY A 33 -6.50 -0.54 30.57
CA GLY A 33 -6.81 -1.94 30.26
C GLY A 33 -7.66 -2.16 29.01
N SER A 34 -8.12 -1.09 28.36
CA SER A 34 -8.82 -1.18 27.07
C SER A 34 -7.86 -1.42 25.91
N TYR A 35 -8.30 -2.17 24.90
CA TYR A 35 -7.55 -2.36 23.65
C TYR A 35 -7.96 -1.32 22.61
N LYS A 36 -6.97 -0.64 22.04
CA LYS A 36 -7.13 0.27 20.90
C LYS A 36 -6.42 -0.31 19.68
N PHE A 37 -6.89 0.04 18.49
CA PHE A 37 -6.29 -0.41 17.25
C PHE A 37 -5.70 0.77 16.50
N GLN A 38 -4.41 0.68 16.15
CA GLN A 38 -3.76 1.62 15.25
C GLN A 38 -3.72 1.02 13.86
N GLU A 39 -4.23 1.76 12.88
CA GLU A 39 -4.32 1.33 11.48
C GLU A 39 -3.39 2.17 10.62
N LYS A 40 -2.59 1.51 9.77
CA LYS A 40 -1.78 2.17 8.74
C LYS A 40 -1.87 1.42 7.42
N PHE A 41 -1.90 2.16 6.31
CA PHE A 41 -1.73 1.58 4.99
C PHE A 41 -0.26 1.60 4.61
N VAL A 42 0.27 0.43 4.26
CA VAL A 42 1.67 0.27 3.87
C VAL A 42 1.71 -0.30 2.46
N LYS A 43 2.55 0.31 1.63
CA LYS A 43 2.87 -0.23 0.31
C LYS A 43 4.05 -1.18 0.44
N LEU A 44 3.87 -2.41 0.01
CA LEU A 44 4.91 -3.44 -0.06
C LEU A 44 5.20 -3.77 -1.51
N ASP A 45 6.44 -4.13 -1.84
CA ASP A 45 6.75 -4.61 -3.19
C ASP A 45 6.25 -6.05 -3.41
N ASP A 46 6.08 -6.83 -2.34
CA ASP A 46 5.64 -8.23 -2.39
C ASP A 46 4.88 -8.60 -1.11
N VAL A 47 3.86 -9.45 -1.24
CA VAL A 47 3.04 -9.94 -0.11
C VAL A 47 3.88 -10.71 0.90
N SER A 48 4.90 -11.45 0.49
CA SER A 48 5.75 -12.22 1.40
C SER A 48 6.48 -11.34 2.42
N LYS A 49 6.62 -10.04 2.17
CA LYS A 49 7.27 -9.08 3.09
C LYS A 49 6.39 -8.66 4.28
N VAL A 50 5.14 -9.11 4.40
CA VAL A 50 4.24 -8.72 5.51
C VAL A 50 4.81 -9.04 6.90
N THR A 51 5.65 -10.07 7.03
CA THR A 51 6.30 -10.46 8.30
C THR A 51 7.33 -9.45 8.80
N THR A 52 7.77 -8.53 7.93
CA THR A 52 8.70 -7.45 8.30
C THR A 52 7.99 -6.26 8.97
N LEU A 53 6.65 -6.21 8.93
CA LEU A 53 5.86 -5.14 9.54
C LEU A 53 5.74 -5.34 11.06
N LYS A 54 6.15 -4.32 11.83
CA LYS A 54 6.07 -4.27 13.30
C LYS A 54 5.16 -3.14 13.79
#